data_AF-A0A5B7C9Q5-F1
#
_entry.id   AF-A0A5B7C9Q5-F1
#
_cell.length_a   1.000
_cell.length_b   1.000
_cell.length_c   1.000
_cell.angle_alpha   90.00
_cell.angle_beta   90.00
_cell.angle_gamma   90.00
#
_symmetry.space_group_name_H-M   'P 1'
#
loop_
_entity.id
_entity.type
_entity.pdbx_description
1 polymer ?
#
loop_
_entity_poly.entity_id
_entity_poly.type
_entity_poly.pdbx_seq_one_letter_code
_entity_poly.pdbx_strand_id
1 'polypeptide(L)'
;MKFMGRLRGISSLILKKNTQPSLSFLKNGSMLLEELIASCNGRYNIPIRNFSAEELLRATNYFDKQLTDDAYYKIYKGSLKERLIVVKKFEEGSWSSPVNLLAIHDIVITSQMSSHKNVARVFGCCLEFECPALVYEYSG
;
A
#
# COMPACT_ATOMS: atom_id res chain seq x y z
N MET A 1 21.60 -29.64 -17.96
CA MET A 1 20.38 -29.02 -18.52
C MET A 1 19.73 -28.16 -17.44
N LYS A 2 19.19 -27.01 -17.85
CA LYS A 2 18.95 -25.78 -17.08
C LYS A 2 17.91 -25.92 -15.95
N PHE A 3 18.28 -25.54 -14.72
CA PHE A 3 17.35 -24.97 -13.73
C PHE A 3 17.83 -23.56 -13.36
N MET A 4 17.61 -22.63 -14.29
CA MET A 4 17.75 -21.18 -14.09
C MET A 4 16.46 -20.56 -14.60
N GLY A 5 15.52 -20.29 -13.72
CA GLY A 5 14.18 -19.86 -14.15
C GLY A 5 13.27 -19.38 -13.03
N ARG A 6 13.67 -18.32 -12.32
CA ARG A 6 12.85 -17.25 -11.69
C ARG A 6 13.49 -16.73 -10.41
N LEU A 7 14.55 -15.95 -10.57
CA LEU A 7 15.09 -15.04 -9.54
C LEU A 7 15.27 -13.61 -10.08
N ARG A 8 14.69 -13.31 -11.26
CA ARG A 8 14.87 -12.01 -11.93
C ARG A 8 14.18 -10.83 -11.25
N GLY A 9 13.39 -11.05 -10.18
CA GLY A 9 12.66 -9.97 -9.48
C GLY A 9 13.18 -9.62 -8.08
N ILE A 10 14.00 -10.46 -7.45
CA ILE A 10 14.32 -10.30 -6.01
C ILE A 10 15.66 -9.59 -5.81
N SER A 11 16.58 -9.71 -6.78
CA SER A 11 17.93 -9.14 -6.68
C SER A 11 17.98 -7.61 -6.80
N SER A 12 16.97 -6.96 -7.40
CA SER A 12 16.95 -5.49 -7.54
C SER A 12 16.52 -4.77 -6.26
N LEU A 13 15.80 -5.46 -5.37
CA LEU A 13 15.35 -4.90 -4.08
C LEU A 13 16.47 -4.87 -3.04
N ILE A 14 17.50 -5.73 -3.18
CA ILE A 14 18.56 -5.89 -2.17
C ILE A 14 19.74 -4.91 -2.39
N LEU A 15 19.81 -4.19 -3.52
CA LEU A 15 21.00 -3.41 -3.90
C LEU A 15 20.77 -1.95 -4.34
N LYS A 16 19.82 -1.22 -3.74
CA LYS A 16 19.82 0.26 -3.84
C LYS A 16 19.46 0.94 -2.53
N LYS A 17 20.45 1.17 -1.66
CA LYS A 17 20.50 2.41 -0.88
C LYS A 17 20.84 3.55 -1.84
N ASN A 18 19.85 4.01 -2.61
CA ASN A 18 19.93 5.27 -3.34
C ASN A 18 18.96 6.22 -2.66
N THR A 19 19.43 7.38 -2.24
CA THR A 19 18.68 8.47 -1.59
C THR A 19 17.61 9.10 -2.50
N GLN A 20 17.30 8.48 -3.65
CA GLN A 20 16.31 8.97 -4.61
C GLN A 20 14.99 8.24 -4.41
N PRO A 21 13.87 8.95 -4.29
CA PRO A 21 12.55 8.33 -4.21
C PRO A 21 12.27 7.47 -5.46
N SER A 22 11.56 6.36 -5.29
CA SER A 22 11.18 5.52 -6.44
C SER A 22 10.27 6.29 -7.40
N LEU A 23 10.28 5.93 -8.69
CA LEU A 23 9.40 6.55 -9.68
C LEU A 23 7.91 6.39 -9.27
N SER A 24 7.55 5.23 -8.72
CA SER A 24 6.22 4.98 -8.18
C SER A 24 5.89 5.88 -7.00
N PHE A 25 6.84 6.11 -6.08
CA PHE A 25 6.63 7.02 -4.95
C PHE A 25 6.30 8.44 -5.42
N LEU A 26 7.05 8.96 -6.39
CA LEU A 26 6.81 10.31 -6.94
C LEU A 26 5.46 10.39 -7.63
N LYS A 27 5.15 9.43 -8.52
CA LYS A 27 3.88 9.36 -9.26
C LYS A 27 2.67 9.22 -8.33
N ASN A 28 2.71 8.23 -7.43
CA ASN A 28 1.60 7.96 -6.52
C ASN A 28 1.46 9.09 -5.48
N GLY A 29 2.58 9.67 -5.04
CA GLY A 29 2.59 10.82 -4.13
C GLY A 29 1.98 12.07 -4.73
N SER A 30 2.26 12.38 -6.01
CA SER A 30 1.63 13.53 -6.68
C SER A 30 0.12 13.32 -6.81
N MET A 31 -0.31 12.13 -7.25
CA MET A 31 -1.73 11.77 -7.36
C MET A 31 -2.44 11.87 -6.01
N LEU A 32 -1.81 11.37 -4.93
CA LEU A 32 -2.39 11.44 -3.59
C LEU A 32 -2.55 12.89 -3.13
N LEU A 33 -1.52 13.72 -3.35
CA LEU A 33 -1.56 15.12 -2.95
C LEU A 33 -2.65 15.90 -3.71
N GLU A 34 -2.74 15.70 -5.03
CA GLU A 34 -3.78 16.32 -5.86
C GLU A 34 -5.18 15.92 -5.39
N GLU A 35 -5.41 14.62 -5.13
CA GLU A 35 -6.70 14.12 -4.66
C GLU A 35 -7.05 14.64 -3.25
N LEU A 36 -6.08 14.69 -2.32
CA LEU A 36 -6.29 15.25 -0.98
C LEU A 36 -6.68 16.73 -1.04
N ILE A 37 -6.06 17.49 -1.94
CA ILE A 37 -6.40 18.91 -2.17
C ILE A 37 -7.81 19.01 -2.74
N ALA A 38 -8.13 18.23 -3.77
CA ALA A 38 -9.42 18.27 -4.45
C ALA A 38 -10.59 17.85 -3.53
N SER A 39 -10.43 16.76 -2.79
CA SER A 39 -11.50 16.17 -1.99
C SER A 39 -11.63 16.77 -0.59
N CYS A 40 -10.55 17.31 -0.01
CA CYS A 40 -10.52 17.70 1.41
C CYS A 40 -9.77 19.00 1.70
N ASN A 41 -9.45 19.82 0.69
CA ASN A 41 -8.63 21.03 0.82
C ASN A 41 -7.28 20.77 1.52
N GLY A 42 -6.70 19.59 1.32
CA GLY A 42 -5.45 19.16 1.94
C GLY A 42 -5.56 18.85 3.43
N ARG A 43 -6.77 18.84 4.00
CA ARG A 43 -7.01 18.51 5.41
C ARG A 43 -7.33 17.03 5.56
N TYR A 44 -6.76 16.38 6.57
CA TYR A 44 -7.14 15.02 6.95
C TYR A 44 -7.06 14.87 8.47
N ASN A 45 -7.99 14.10 9.03
CA ASN A 45 -8.20 14.02 10.48
C ASN A 45 -7.11 13.21 11.21
N ILE A 46 -6.40 12.32 10.51
CA ILE A 46 -5.43 11.40 11.10
C ILE A 46 -4.13 11.40 10.28
N PRO A 47 -2.96 11.60 10.90
CA PRO A 47 -1.67 11.46 10.22
C PRO A 47 -1.54 10.07 9.58
N ILE A 48 -1.45 10.03 8.24
CA ILE A 48 -1.22 8.80 7.50
C ILE A 48 0.28 8.52 7.54
N ARG A 49 0.68 7.44 8.21
CA ARG A 49 2.08 7.00 8.18
C ARG A 49 2.43 6.51 6.77
N ASN A 50 3.52 7.02 6.21
CA ASN A 50 4.10 6.43 5.01
C ASN A 50 5.03 5.27 5.38
N PHE A 51 4.72 4.08 4.89
CA PHE A 51 5.53 2.87 5.03
C PHE A 51 6.39 2.65 3.80
N SER A 52 7.59 2.12 3.99
CA SER A 52 8.38 1.62 2.86
C SER A 52 7.87 0.26 2.37
N ALA A 53 8.17 -0.07 1.12
CA ALA A 53 7.86 -1.38 0.56
C ALA A 53 8.58 -2.48 1.36
N GLU A 54 9.82 -2.24 1.79
CA GLU A 54 10.60 -3.18 2.62
C GLU A 54 9.96 -3.42 3.98
N GLU A 55 9.41 -2.39 4.62
CA GLU A 55 8.67 -2.54 5.87
C GLU A 55 7.46 -3.46 5.69
N LEU A 56 6.65 -3.25 4.64
CA LEU A 56 5.46 -4.07 4.40
C LEU A 56 5.78 -5.49 3.93
N LEU A 57 6.83 -5.67 3.13
CA LEU A 57 7.32 -7.00 2.75
C LEU A 57 7.73 -7.80 3.98
N ARG A 58 8.49 -7.20 4.91
CA ARG A 58 8.85 -7.89 6.16
C ARG A 58 7.64 -8.15 7.04
N ALA A 59 6.77 -7.15 7.21
CA ALA A 59 5.62 -7.24 8.09
C ALA A 59 4.63 -8.33 7.65
N THR A 60 4.50 -8.58 6.35
CA THR A 60 3.56 -9.55 5.79
C THR A 60 4.19 -10.89 5.45
N ASN A 61 5.46 -11.12 5.83
CA ASN A 61 6.24 -12.26 5.38
C ASN A 61 6.18 -12.44 3.85
N TYR A 62 6.46 -11.37 3.10
CA TYR A 62 6.38 -11.31 1.64
C TYR A 62 4.98 -11.64 1.10
N PHE A 63 3.94 -11.12 1.76
CA PHE A 63 2.53 -11.34 1.39
C PHE A 63 2.08 -12.81 1.39
N ASP A 64 2.65 -13.62 2.29
CA ASP A 64 2.39 -15.07 2.38
C ASP A 64 0.97 -15.39 2.89
N LYS A 65 0.47 -14.66 3.89
CA LYS A 65 -0.85 -14.91 4.49
C LYS A 65 -1.94 -14.01 3.92
N GLN A 66 -2.52 -14.45 2.81
CA GLN A 66 -3.70 -13.83 2.20
C GLN A 66 -4.98 -14.15 3.00
N LEU A 67 -5.80 -13.12 3.23
CA LEU A 67 -7.09 -13.19 3.89
C LEU A 67 -8.26 -13.06 2.90
N THR A 68 -8.07 -12.28 1.84
CA THR A 68 -9.10 -12.02 0.82
C THR A 68 -8.45 -11.91 -0.56
N ASP A 69 -9.15 -12.43 -1.56
CA ASP A 69 -8.86 -12.26 -2.97
C ASP A 69 -9.99 -11.45 -3.62
N ASP A 70 -9.68 -10.28 -4.16
CA ASP A 70 -10.61 -9.43 -4.91
C ASP A 70 -9.99 -9.08 -6.26
N ALA A 71 -10.83 -8.74 -7.24
CA ALA A 71 -10.41 -8.42 -8.60
C ALA A 71 -9.43 -7.23 -8.70
N TYR A 72 -9.44 -6.32 -7.73
CA TYR A 72 -8.61 -5.11 -7.71
C TYR A 72 -7.55 -5.10 -6.61
N TYR A 73 -7.74 -5.89 -5.55
CA TYR A 73 -6.85 -5.90 -4.40
C TYR A 73 -6.83 -7.25 -3.68
N LYS A 74 -5.78 -7.44 -2.89
CA LYS A 74 -5.68 -8.56 -1.95
C LYS A 74 -5.46 -8.03 -0.55
N ILE A 75 -6.02 -8.75 0.42
CA ILE A 75 -5.86 -8.42 1.83
C ILE A 75 -4.92 -9.42 2.46
N TYR A 76 -3.91 -8.92 3.18
CA TYR A 76 -2.89 -9.73 3.83
C TYR A 76 -2.83 -9.44 5.32
N LYS A 77 -2.58 -10.49 6.11
CA LYS A 77 -2.24 -10.34 7.53
C LYS A 77 -0.76 -10.03 7.66
N GLY A 78 -0.42 -9.07 8.52
CA GLY A 78 0.97 -8.77 8.87
C GLY A 78 1.17 -8.43 10.34
N SER A 79 2.42 -8.19 10.73
CA SER A 79 2.82 -7.76 12.06
C SER A 79 3.97 -6.76 11.98
N LEU A 80 3.82 -5.60 12.63
CA LEU A 80 4.85 -4.58 12.78
C LEU A 80 5.27 -4.52 14.25
N LYS A 81 6.47 -5.02 14.59
CA LYS A 81 6.96 -5.04 15.98
C LYS A 81 5.90 -5.61 16.94
N GLU A 82 5.35 -6.78 16.61
CA GLU A 82 4.30 -7.49 17.35
C GLU A 82 2.89 -6.87 17.30
N ARG A 83 2.72 -5.67 16.71
CA ARG A 83 1.40 -5.12 16.42
C ARG A 83 0.84 -5.72 15.15
N LEU A 84 -0.27 -6.45 15.27
CA LEU A 84 -1.00 -6.99 14.12
C LEU A 84 -1.53 -5.85 13.23
N ILE A 85 -1.38 -6.04 11.93
CA ILE A 85 -1.88 -5.13 10.89
C ILE A 85 -2.59 -5.91 9.79
N VAL A 86 -3.42 -5.21 9.05
CA VAL A 86 -4.01 -5.68 7.79
C VAL A 86 -3.48 -4.82 6.66
N VAL A 87 -2.95 -5.44 5.61
CA VAL A 87 -2.46 -4.74 4.43
C VAL A 87 -3.39 -5.02 3.26
N LYS A 88 -4.06 -3.98 2.76
CA LYS A 88 -4.82 -4.03 1.51
C LYS A 88 -3.88 -3.57 0.39
N LYS A 89 -3.45 -4.51 -0.44
CA LYS A 89 -2.53 -4.25 -1.55
C LYS A 89 -3.31 -4.30 -2.86
N PHE A 90 -3.31 -3.19 -3.58
CA PHE A 90 -3.86 -3.14 -4.93
C PHE A 90 -2.91 -3.80 -5.93
N GLU A 91 -3.47 -4.42 -6.97
CA GLU A 91 -2.69 -5.09 -8.01
C GLU A 91 -3.22 -4.75 -9.39
N GLU A 92 -2.32 -4.50 -10.34
CA GLU A 92 -2.66 -4.32 -11.74
C GLU A 92 -3.23 -5.63 -12.29
N GLY A 93 -4.38 -5.55 -12.96
CA GLY A 93 -5.02 -6.67 -13.65
C GLY A 93 -5.19 -6.40 -15.14
N SER A 94 -6.03 -7.18 -15.84
CA SER A 94 -6.36 -6.96 -17.26
C SER A 94 -7.41 -5.85 -17.46
N TRP A 95 -7.40 -4.82 -16.61
CA TRP A 95 -8.45 -3.82 -16.54
C TRP A 95 -8.09 -2.56 -17.33
N SER A 96 -9.09 -1.90 -17.91
CA SER A 96 -8.91 -0.64 -18.64
C SER A 96 -8.73 0.58 -17.72
N SER A 97 -9.15 0.46 -16.46
CA SER A 97 -9.09 1.55 -15.49
C SER A 97 -7.78 1.48 -14.69
N PRO A 98 -7.09 2.61 -14.48
CA PRO A 98 -5.83 2.63 -13.75
C PRO A 98 -6.09 2.31 -12.27
N VAL A 99 -5.65 1.13 -11.82
CA VAL A 99 -5.85 0.64 -10.45
C VAL A 99 -5.21 1.59 -9.42
N ASN A 100 -4.16 2.31 -9.81
CA ASN A 100 -3.56 3.35 -8.99
C ASN A 100 -4.56 4.43 -8.56
N LEU A 101 -5.46 4.89 -9.45
CA LEU A 101 -6.46 5.90 -9.07
C LEU A 101 -7.44 5.35 -8.03
N LEU A 102 -7.86 4.09 -8.17
CA LEU A 102 -8.72 3.42 -7.19
C LEU A 102 -8.05 3.36 -5.81
N ALA A 103 -6.76 3.02 -5.78
CA ALA A 103 -5.99 2.97 -4.54
C ALA A 103 -5.85 4.35 -3.89
N ILE A 104 -5.61 5.40 -4.69
CA ILE A 104 -5.49 6.77 -4.21
C ILE A 104 -6.83 7.27 -3.63
N HIS A 105 -7.94 7.05 -4.33
CA HIS A 105 -9.28 7.37 -3.83
C HIS A 105 -9.59 6.66 -2.52
N ASP A 106 -9.24 5.38 -2.41
CA ASP A 106 -9.45 4.61 -1.17
C ASP A 106 -8.63 5.18 -0.01
N ILE A 107 -7.36 5.57 -0.23
CA ILE A 107 -6.53 6.23 0.80
C ILE A 107 -7.20 7.51 1.29
N VAL A 108 -7.65 8.37 0.36
CA VAL A 108 -8.25 9.66 0.71
C VAL A 108 -9.54 9.48 1.49
N ILE A 109 -10.50 8.72 0.95
CA ILE A 109 -11.79 8.52 1.60
C ILE A 109 -11.63 7.81 2.95
N THR A 110 -10.84 6.74 3.01
CA THR A 110 -10.61 6.01 4.25
C THR A 110 -9.94 6.89 5.31
N SER A 111 -8.99 7.76 4.93
CA SER A 111 -8.33 8.66 5.88
C SER A 111 -9.30 9.67 6.52
N GLN A 112 -10.29 10.14 5.77
CA GLN A 112 -11.33 11.04 6.30
C GLN A 112 -12.30 10.32 7.24
N MET A 113 -12.67 9.10 6.86
CA MET A 113 -13.69 8.31 7.57
C MET A 113 -13.13 7.55 8.77
N SER A 114 -11.80 7.43 8.90
CA SER A 114 -11.12 6.62 9.94
C SER A 114 -11.37 7.08 11.38
N SER A 115 -11.96 8.26 11.61
CA SER A 115 -12.40 8.70 12.94
C SER A 115 -13.72 8.07 13.37
N HIS A 116 -14.48 7.50 12.44
CA HIS A 116 -15.78 6.90 12.73
C HIS A 116 -15.61 5.48 13.30
N LYS A 117 -16.28 5.19 14.42
CA LYS A 117 -16.15 3.92 15.16
C LYS A 117 -16.51 2.65 14.37
N ASN A 118 -17.28 2.77 13.30
CA ASN A 118 -17.68 1.64 12.44
C ASN A 118 -16.83 1.52 11.17
N VAL A 119 -15.79 2.33 11.03
CA VAL A 119 -14.88 2.31 9.88
C VAL A 119 -13.53 1.78 10.34
N ALA A 120 -12.95 0.87 9.56
CA ALA A 120 -11.62 0.34 9.84
C ALA A 120 -10.61 1.49 9.88
N ARG A 121 -9.85 1.60 10.98
CA ARG A 121 -8.91 2.70 11.17
C ARG A 121 -7.68 2.50 10.30
N VAL A 122 -7.43 3.44 9.38
CA VAL A 122 -6.17 3.50 8.64
C VAL A 122 -5.03 3.80 9.61
N PHE A 123 -3.98 3.01 9.48
CA PHE A 123 -2.70 3.21 10.17
C PHE A 123 -1.69 3.92 9.26
N GLY A 124 -1.77 3.69 7.95
CA GLY A 124 -0.95 4.37 6.96
C GLY A 124 -1.11 3.80 5.55
N CYS A 125 -0.18 4.14 4.68
CA CYS A 125 -0.10 3.62 3.31
C CYS A 125 1.35 3.43 2.86
N CYS A 126 1.55 2.70 1.77
CA CYS A 126 2.83 2.61 1.06
C CYS A 126 2.64 3.04 -0.38
N LEU A 127 3.42 4.02 -0.81
CA LEU A 127 3.37 4.58 -2.17
C LEU A 127 4.48 4.06 -3.09
N GLU A 128 5.40 3.25 -2.55
CA GLU A 128 6.59 2.77 -3.29
C GLU A 128 6.28 1.61 -4.24
N PHE A 129 5.16 0.91 -4.06
CA PHE A 129 4.66 -0.10 -4.99
C PHE A 129 4.10 0.54 -6.26
N GLU A 130 3.97 -0.24 -7.33
CA GLU A 130 3.33 0.21 -8.58
C GLU A 130 1.92 0.76 -8.32
N CYS A 131 1.07 -0.04 -7.67
CA CYS A 131 -0.18 0.40 -7.06
C CYS A 131 0.00 0.59 -5.55
N PRO A 132 -0.47 1.70 -4.94
CA PRO A 132 -0.39 1.92 -3.51
C PRO A 132 -1.01 0.79 -2.67
N ALA A 133 -0.51 0.62 -1.44
CA ALA A 133 -1.09 -0.28 -0.44
C ALA A 133 -1.57 0.51 0.79
N LEU A 134 -2.71 0.11 1.37
CA LEU A 134 -3.22 0.64 2.63
C LEU A 134 -2.88 -0.29 3.77
N VAL A 135 -2.61 0.30 4.93
CA VAL A 135 -2.33 -0.42 6.16
C VAL A 135 -3.38 -0.02 7.18
N TYR A 136 -4.08 -1.01 7.72
CA TYR A 136 -5.09 -0.84 8.74
C TYR A 136 -4.61 -1.44 10.06
N GLU A 137 -5.13 -0.89 11.14
CA GLU A 137 -5.01 -1.55 12.43
C GLU A 137 -5.87 -2.82 12.47
N TYR A 138 -5.32 -3.86 13.09
CA TYR A 138 -6.08 -5.06 13.36
C TYR A 138 -6.94 -4.85 14.61
N SER A 139 -8.24 -4.65 14.42
CA SER A 139 -9.26 -4.75 15.46
C SER A 139 -9.81 -6.17 15.43
N GLY A 140 -9.26 -7.05 16.29
CA GLY A 140 -9.78 -8.40 16.53
C GLY A 140 -10.86 -8.42 17.59
#